data_AF-A0A750KMM3-F1
#
_entry.id   AF-A0A750KMM3-F1
#
_cell.length_a   1.000
_cell.length_b   1.000
_cell.length_c   1.000
_cell.angle_alpha   90.00
_cell.angle_beta   90.00
_cell.angle_gamma   90.00
#
_symmetry.space_group_name_H-M   'P 1'
#
loop_
_entity.id
_entity.type
_entity.pdbx_description
1 polymer ?
#
loop_
_entity_poly.entity_id
_entity_poly.type
_entity_poly.pdbx_seq_one_letter_code
_entity_poly.pdbx_strand_id
1 'polypeptide(L)'
;MKRIFLTCAALIFCNQTLADECTNASTQLEMNRCAAGQYQEADKKLNETYQIALERAQPTQRELLKKAQVAWIALRDADCALIRSGTEGGSVQPMIDSQCMTDKTNEREAFLASLLQCEEGDLSCPLPPAG
;
A
#
# COMPACT_ATOMS: atom_id res chain seq x y z
N MET A 1 -19.32 -27.89 41.74
CA MET A 1 -18.45 -26.68 41.83
C MET A 1 -18.64 -25.87 40.55
N LYS A 2 -19.23 -24.68 40.66
CA LYS A 2 -19.74 -23.85 39.56
C LYS A 2 -18.55 -23.07 38.95
N ARG A 3 -18.16 -23.38 37.71
CA ARG A 3 -17.09 -22.66 37.00
C ARG A 3 -17.70 -21.41 36.36
N ILE A 4 -17.35 -20.25 36.92
CA ILE A 4 -17.74 -18.93 36.41
C ILE A 4 -16.82 -18.62 35.22
N PHE A 5 -17.39 -18.53 34.02
CA PHE A 5 -16.69 -18.01 32.85
C PHE A 5 -16.82 -16.48 32.84
N LEU A 6 -15.72 -15.78 33.12
CA LEU A 6 -15.57 -14.35 32.89
C LEU A 6 -15.22 -14.12 31.42
N THR A 7 -16.20 -13.73 30.62
CA THR A 7 -15.97 -13.21 29.28
C THR A 7 -15.52 -11.76 29.38
N CYS A 8 -14.22 -11.52 29.19
CA CYS A 8 -13.68 -10.18 28.90
C CYS A 8 -14.18 -9.76 27.51
N ALA A 9 -15.10 -8.81 27.46
CA ALA A 9 -15.46 -8.11 26.23
C ALA A 9 -14.24 -7.33 25.72
N ALA A 10 -13.71 -7.75 24.58
CA ALA A 10 -12.64 -7.05 23.88
C ALA A 10 -13.18 -5.72 23.34
N LEU A 11 -12.60 -4.61 23.78
CA LEU A 11 -12.79 -3.28 23.20
C LEU A 11 -12.12 -3.25 21.81
N ILE A 12 -12.89 -3.56 20.76
CA ILE A 12 -12.47 -3.36 19.37
C ILE A 12 -13.06 -2.04 18.89
N PHE A 13 -12.46 -0.91 19.25
CA PHE A 13 -12.73 0.38 18.60
C PHE A 13 -11.49 1.27 18.69
N CYS A 14 -10.60 1.19 17.70
CA CYS A 14 -9.68 2.28 17.41
C CYS A 14 -9.16 2.16 15.98
N ASN A 15 -10.00 2.46 14.98
CA ASN A 15 -9.52 2.70 13.60
C ASN A 15 -10.29 3.85 12.91
N GLN A 16 -11.27 4.48 13.56
CA GLN A 16 -12.11 5.52 12.94
C GLN A 16 -11.62 6.94 13.26
N THR A 17 -10.66 7.13 14.18
CA THR A 17 -10.23 8.48 14.60
C THR A 17 -9.30 9.14 13.58
N LEU A 18 -8.52 8.37 12.82
CA LEU A 18 -7.50 8.91 11.91
C LEU A 18 -8.09 9.60 10.67
N ALA A 19 -9.20 9.10 10.11
CA ALA A 19 -9.79 9.68 8.90
C ALA A 19 -10.47 11.04 9.14
N ASP A 20 -11.20 11.18 10.25
CA ASP A 20 -11.82 12.45 10.65
C ASP A 20 -10.78 13.50 11.07
N GLU A 21 -9.67 13.07 11.67
CA GLU A 21 -8.54 13.93 12.04
C GLU A 21 -7.84 14.55 10.81
N CYS A 22 -7.81 13.84 9.68
CA CYS A 22 -7.16 14.35 8.46
C CYS A 22 -7.96 15.37 7.68
N THR A 23 -9.28 15.40 7.85
CA THR A 23 -10.15 16.39 7.22
C THR A 23 -10.00 17.77 7.87
N ASN A 24 -9.58 17.82 9.14
CA ASN A 24 -9.43 19.05 9.93
C ASN A 24 -7.96 19.38 10.28
N ALA A 25 -6.99 18.71 9.67
CA ALA A 25 -5.57 18.93 9.95
C ALA A 25 -5.19 20.40 9.64
N SER A 26 -4.68 21.10 10.65
CA SER A 26 -4.40 22.53 10.59
C SER A 26 -2.92 22.86 10.82
N THR A 27 -2.18 21.93 11.42
CA THR A 27 -0.73 22.04 11.62
C THR A 27 0.04 21.16 10.63
N GLN A 28 1.28 21.54 10.32
CA GLN A 28 2.16 20.70 9.48
C GLN A 28 2.44 19.33 10.10
N LEU A 29 2.44 19.22 11.43
CA LEU A 29 2.57 17.94 12.10
C LEU A 29 1.38 17.01 11.84
N GLU A 30 0.16 17.54 11.91
CA GLU A 30 -1.07 16.79 11.61
C GLU A 30 -1.11 16.40 10.13
N MET A 31 -0.79 17.33 9.21
CA MET A 31 -0.72 17.05 7.78
C MET A 31 0.31 15.96 7.46
N ASN A 32 1.50 16.01 8.07
CA ASN A 32 2.52 14.95 7.92
C ASN A 32 2.01 13.58 8.38
N ARG A 33 1.31 13.52 9.53
CA ARG A 33 0.73 12.27 10.05
C ARG A 33 -0.34 11.71 9.10
N CYS A 34 -1.17 12.58 8.55
CA CYS A 34 -2.22 12.20 7.63
C CYS A 34 -1.67 11.63 6.33
N ALA A 35 -0.68 12.29 5.74
CA ALA A 35 -0.01 11.78 4.54
C ALA A 35 0.66 10.43 4.81
N ALA A 36 1.30 10.25 5.97
CA ALA A 36 1.88 8.97 6.36
C ALA A 36 0.81 7.86 6.52
N GLY A 37 -0.35 8.18 7.10
CA GLY A 37 -1.46 7.24 7.22
C GLY A 37 -2.05 6.84 5.87
N GLN A 38 -2.18 7.79 4.93
CA GLN A 38 -2.60 7.50 3.56
C GLN A 38 -1.64 6.57 2.84
N TYR A 39 -0.33 6.79 3.00
CA TYR A 39 0.68 5.89 2.46
C TYR A 39 0.56 4.48 3.04
N GLN A 40 0.35 4.35 4.36
CA GLN A 40 0.19 3.05 5.00
C GLN A 40 -1.01 2.27 4.46
N GLU A 41 -2.14 2.93 4.21
CA GLU A 41 -3.31 2.27 3.62
C GLU A 41 -3.04 1.84 2.16
N ALA A 42 -2.40 2.70 1.36
CA ALA A 42 -2.01 2.35 0.00
C ALA A 42 -1.04 1.16 -0.02
N ASP A 43 -0.03 1.14 0.86
CA ASP A 43 0.96 0.06 0.95
C ASP A 43 0.31 -1.25 1.39
N LYS A 44 -0.62 -1.20 2.34
CA LYS A 44 -1.41 -2.37 2.73
C LYS A 44 -2.18 -2.93 1.53
N LYS A 45 -2.91 -2.09 0.79
CA LYS A 45 -3.65 -2.52 -0.41
C LYS A 45 -2.73 -3.11 -1.47
N LEU A 46 -1.58 -2.48 -1.73
CA LEU A 46 -0.58 -3.00 -2.65
C LEU A 46 -0.11 -4.40 -2.23
N ASN A 47 0.21 -4.60 -0.96
CA ASN A 47 0.67 -5.89 -0.46
C ASN A 47 -0.41 -6.97 -0.58
N GLU A 48 -1.67 -6.65 -0.29
CA GLU A 48 -2.81 -7.55 -0.50
C GLU A 48 -2.93 -7.98 -1.98
N THR A 49 -2.95 -7.03 -2.92
CA THR A 49 -3.00 -7.29 -4.36
C THR A 49 -1.78 -8.11 -4.83
N TYR A 50 -0.60 -7.81 -4.29
CA TYR A 50 0.63 -8.55 -4.60
C TYR A 50 0.59 -10.01 -4.14
N GLN A 51 0.04 -10.30 -2.95
CA GLN A 51 -0.12 -11.69 -2.49
C GLN A 51 -1.06 -12.48 -3.41
N ILE A 52 -2.20 -11.88 -3.80
CA ILE A 52 -3.13 -12.52 -4.74
C ILE A 52 -2.44 -12.81 -6.09
N ALA A 53 -1.63 -11.87 -6.59
CA ALA A 53 -0.86 -12.08 -7.82
C ALA A 53 0.17 -13.22 -7.68
N LEU A 54 0.86 -13.33 -6.53
CA LEU A 54 1.80 -14.42 -6.26
C LEU A 54 1.13 -15.79 -6.19
N GLU A 55 -0.07 -15.87 -5.62
CA GLU A 55 -0.86 -17.09 -5.51
C GLU A 55 -1.30 -17.60 -6.88
N ARG A 56 -1.72 -16.68 -7.77
CA ARG A 56 -2.11 -17.03 -9.15
C ARG A 56 -0.94 -17.34 -10.07
N ALA A 57 0.23 -16.76 -9.81
CA ALA A 57 1.40 -16.94 -10.64
C ALA A 57 1.91 -18.39 -10.61
N GLN A 58 2.20 -18.94 -11.80
CA GLN A 58 2.96 -20.18 -11.96
C GLN A 58 4.40 -20.00 -11.45
N PRO A 59 5.14 -21.09 -11.16
CA PRO A 59 6.46 -21.00 -10.51
C PRO A 59 7.43 -20.00 -11.16
N THR A 60 7.59 -20.04 -12.49
CA THR A 60 8.46 -19.11 -13.22
C THR A 60 7.96 -17.67 -13.16
N GLN A 61 6.64 -17.46 -13.29
CA GLN A 61 6.01 -16.13 -13.22
C GLN A 61 6.17 -15.53 -11.83
N ARG A 62 6.08 -16.35 -10.77
CA ARG A 62 6.22 -15.93 -9.39
C ARG A 62 7.61 -15.35 -9.11
N GLU A 63 8.67 -16.00 -9.61
CA GLU A 63 10.03 -15.50 -9.45
C GLU A 63 10.27 -14.21 -10.24
N LEU A 64 9.70 -14.10 -11.44
CA LEU A 64 9.73 -12.85 -12.22
C LEU A 64 8.97 -11.72 -11.52
N LEU A 65 7.78 -12.00 -10.97
CA LEU A 65 6.96 -11.03 -10.25
C LEU A 65 7.69 -10.51 -9.00
N LYS A 66 8.29 -11.39 -8.20
CA LYS A 66 9.12 -11.00 -7.05
C LYS A 66 10.27 -10.08 -7.47
N LYS A 67 11.01 -10.45 -8.53
CA LYS A 67 12.12 -9.65 -9.05
C LYS A 67 11.64 -8.28 -9.53
N ALA A 68 10.53 -8.22 -10.25
CA ALA A 68 9.94 -6.97 -10.72
C ALA A 68 9.48 -6.09 -9.55
N GLN A 69 8.90 -6.68 -8.49
CA GLN A 69 8.47 -5.95 -7.31
C GLN A 69 9.65 -5.33 -6.55
N VAL A 70 10.74 -6.10 -6.35
CA VAL A 70 11.96 -5.59 -5.70
C VAL A 70 12.60 -4.45 -6.52
N ALA A 71 12.67 -4.61 -7.85
CA ALA A 71 13.18 -3.55 -8.72
C ALA A 71 12.31 -2.29 -8.69
N TRP A 72 10.98 -2.45 -8.64
CA TRP A 72 10.06 -1.33 -8.49
C TRP A 72 10.22 -0.60 -7.15
N ILE A 73 10.45 -1.32 -6.04
CA ILE A 73 10.72 -0.68 -4.73
C ILE A 73 11.94 0.25 -4.84
N ALA A 74 13.02 -0.22 -5.46
CA ALA A 74 14.22 0.60 -5.65
C ALA A 74 13.94 1.85 -6.51
N LEU A 75 13.12 1.72 -7.57
CA LEU A 75 12.69 2.85 -8.39
C LEU A 75 11.83 3.84 -7.58
N ARG A 76 10.82 3.35 -6.85
CA ARG A 76 9.94 4.18 -6.01
C ARG A 76 10.76 4.99 -5.02
N ASP A 77 11.66 4.34 -4.31
CA ASP A 77 12.46 4.98 -3.26
C ASP A 77 13.40 6.03 -3.87
N ALA A 78 13.97 5.78 -5.05
CA ALA A 78 14.79 6.74 -5.78
C ALA A 78 13.98 7.95 -6.29
N ASP A 79 12.80 7.70 -6.89
CA ASP A 79 11.89 8.75 -7.35
C ASP A 79 11.44 9.63 -6.19
N CYS A 80 11.02 9.05 -5.07
CA CYS A 80 10.54 9.83 -3.93
C CYS A 80 11.67 10.56 -3.17
N ALA A 81 12.89 10.01 -3.16
CA ALA A 81 14.06 10.75 -2.72
C ALA A 81 14.32 11.99 -3.59
N LEU A 82 14.18 11.89 -4.92
CA LEU A 82 14.29 13.03 -5.82
C LEU A 82 13.17 14.05 -5.56
N ILE A 83 11.91 13.62 -5.48
CA ILE A 83 10.76 14.50 -5.29
C ILE A 83 10.86 15.29 -3.97
N ARG A 84 11.16 14.61 -2.84
CA ARG A 84 11.25 15.28 -1.54
C ARG A 84 12.44 16.23 -1.41
N SER A 85 13.48 16.07 -2.24
CA SER A 85 14.70 16.89 -2.19
C SER A 85 14.44 18.39 -2.41
N GLY A 86 13.37 18.74 -3.13
CA GLY A 86 12.96 20.14 -3.31
C GLY A 86 12.48 20.83 -2.03
N THR A 87 12.27 20.07 -0.96
CA THR A 87 11.79 20.55 0.34
C THR A 87 12.74 20.19 1.49
N GLU A 88 13.98 19.81 1.18
CA GLU A 88 14.99 19.33 2.15
C GLU A 88 15.11 20.28 3.37
N GLY A 89 14.97 19.71 4.57
CA GLY A 89 15.04 20.45 5.84
C GLY A 89 13.78 21.27 6.19
N GLY A 90 12.79 21.31 5.29
CA GLY A 90 11.49 21.94 5.54
C GLY A 90 10.55 21.05 6.35
N SER A 91 9.68 21.66 7.16
CA SER A 91 8.68 20.94 7.95
C SER A 91 7.65 20.17 7.11
N VAL A 92 7.52 20.52 5.83
CA VAL A 92 6.63 19.89 4.84
C VAL A 92 7.25 18.67 4.15
N GLN A 93 8.57 18.47 4.25
CA GLN A 93 9.27 17.39 3.56
C GLN A 93 8.69 15.99 3.82
N PRO A 94 8.32 15.60 5.06
CA PRO A 94 7.76 14.27 5.31
C PRO A 94 6.39 14.06 4.64
N MET A 95 5.58 15.12 4.52
CA MET A 95 4.31 15.07 3.81
C MET A 95 4.53 14.85 2.31
N ILE A 96 5.47 15.58 1.70
CA ILE A 96 5.80 15.42 0.27
C ILE A 96 6.33 14.01 -0.03
N ASP A 97 7.20 13.49 0.84
CA ASP A 97 7.71 12.12 0.73
C ASP A 97 6.57 11.09 0.79
N SER A 98 5.69 11.20 1.79
CA SER A 98 4.56 10.28 1.97
C SER A 98 3.55 10.35 0.82
N GLN A 99 3.32 11.53 0.25
CA GLN A 99 2.45 11.71 -0.93
C GLN A 99 3.04 11.02 -2.15
N CYS A 100 4.33 11.23 -2.45
CA CYS A 100 5.01 10.51 -3.54
C CYS A 100 4.93 8.99 -3.35
N MET A 101 5.19 8.51 -2.13
CA MET A 101 5.12 7.09 -1.80
C MET A 101 3.72 6.54 -2.02
N THR A 102 2.68 7.30 -1.67
CA THR A 102 1.27 6.95 -1.90
C THR A 102 0.97 6.82 -3.40
N ASP A 103 1.32 7.83 -4.19
CA ASP A 103 1.02 7.86 -5.63
C ASP A 103 1.68 6.69 -6.37
N LYS A 104 2.99 6.48 -6.14
CA LYS A 104 3.74 5.37 -6.75
C LYS A 104 3.18 4.00 -6.33
N THR A 105 2.73 3.89 -5.09
CA THR A 105 2.16 2.65 -4.55
C THR A 105 0.79 2.37 -5.18
N ASN A 106 -0.05 3.38 -5.36
CA ASN A 106 -1.34 3.26 -6.06
C ASN A 106 -1.16 2.88 -7.54
N GLU A 107 -0.20 3.50 -8.23
CA GLU A 107 0.14 3.13 -9.61
C GLU A 107 0.55 1.66 -9.72
N ARG A 108 1.39 1.20 -8.79
CA ARG A 108 1.85 -0.19 -8.76
C ARG A 108 0.73 -1.16 -8.44
N GLU A 109 -0.12 -0.81 -7.48
CA GLU A 109 -1.29 -1.61 -7.10
C GLU A 109 -2.23 -1.77 -8.30
N ALA A 110 -2.54 -0.67 -9.01
CA ALA A 110 -3.37 -0.70 -10.22
C ALA A 110 -2.74 -1.57 -11.32
N PHE A 111 -1.42 -1.49 -11.53
CA PHE A 111 -0.71 -2.37 -12.44
C PHE A 111 -0.89 -3.85 -12.03
N LEU A 112 -0.65 -4.20 -10.77
CA LEU A 112 -0.82 -5.59 -10.32
C LEU A 112 -2.27 -6.06 -10.43
N ALA A 113 -3.24 -5.20 -10.09
CA ALA A 113 -4.66 -5.49 -10.22
C ALA A 113 -5.08 -5.75 -11.67
N SER A 114 -4.49 -5.05 -12.64
CA SER A 114 -4.74 -5.32 -14.06
C SER A 114 -4.31 -6.73 -14.47
N LEU A 115 -3.23 -7.27 -13.88
CA LEU A 115 -2.78 -8.64 -14.12
C LEU A 115 -3.73 -9.68 -13.51
N LEU A 116 -4.65 -9.27 -12.63
CA LEU A 116 -5.66 -10.14 -12.06
C LEU A 116 -6.90 -10.27 -12.97
N GLN A 117 -7.00 -9.48 -14.03
CA GLN A 117 -8.17 -9.43 -14.91
C GLN A 117 -7.90 -10.09 -16.27
N CYS A 118 -6.95 -11.03 -16.33
CA CYS A 118 -6.63 -11.75 -17.57
C CYS A 118 -7.83 -12.53 -18.11
N GLU A 119 -8.12 -12.35 -19.40
CA GLU A 119 -9.10 -13.12 -20.15
C GLU A 119 -8.41 -14.25 -20.93
N GLU A 120 -9.18 -15.30 -21.30
CA GLU A 120 -8.67 -16.36 -22.16
C GLU A 120 -8.26 -15.79 -23.53
N GLY A 121 -7.01 -16.02 -23.94
CA GLY A 121 -6.47 -15.54 -25.20
C GLY A 121 -5.75 -14.17 -25.12
N ASP A 122 -5.72 -13.51 -23.97
CA ASP A 122 -4.89 -12.32 -23.76
C ASP A 122 -3.41 -12.71 -23.66
N LEU A 123 -2.70 -12.60 -24.78
CA LEU A 123 -1.27 -12.90 -24.87
C LEU A 123 -0.37 -11.89 -24.13
N SER A 124 -0.92 -10.76 -23.69
CA SER A 124 -0.20 -9.75 -22.93
C SER A 124 -0.27 -9.99 -21.42
N CYS A 125 -1.22 -10.79 -20.95
CA CYS A 125 -1.40 -11.06 -19.53
C CYS A 125 -0.55 -12.24 -19.06
N PRO A 126 0.33 -12.06 -18.06
CA PRO A 126 1.24 -13.10 -17.62
C PRO A 126 0.60 -14.11 -16.67
N LEU A 127 -0.57 -13.83 -16.08
CA LEU A 127 -1.21 -14.71 -15.11
C LEU A 127 -2.29 -15.59 -15.78
N PRO A 128 -2.60 -16.78 -15.23
CA PRO A 128 -3.75 -17.56 -15.69
C PRO A 128 -5.05 -16.75 -15.59
N PRO A 129 -6.06 -17.01 -16.46
CA PRO A 129 -7.36 -16.35 -16.39
C PRO A 129 -7.98 -16.43 -15.00
N ALA A 130 -8.77 -15.41 -14.63
CA ALA A 130 -9.60 -15.50 -13.43
C ALA A 130 -10.63 -16.62 -13.65
N GLY A 131 -10.59 -17.66 -12.80
CA GLY A 131 -11.50 -18.80 -12.87
C GLY A 131 -12.94 -18.45 -12.49
#